data_AF-H0VXP7-F1
#
_entry.id   AF-H0VXP7-F1
#
_cell.length_a   1.000
_cell.length_b   1.000
_cell.length_c   1.000
_cell.angle_alpha   90.00
_cell.angle_beta   90.00
_cell.angle_gamma   90.00
#
_symmetry.space_group_name_H-M   'P 1'
#
loop_
_entity.id
_entity.type
_entity.pdbx_description
1 polymer ?
#
loop_
_entity_poly.entity_id
_entity_poly.type
_entity_poly.pdbx_seq_one_letter_code
_entity_poly.pdbx_strand_id
1 'polypeptide(L)'
;VMGTLLSQGVLLYIPQSTINATVQENILLSVQYSCHGVPTIEWRYTSNWAMQKIVEWKPGTQANISESHKGRVSTFDNGSIQLSSVGVRDSGYYVITVTEHLGSSQFGTIALHVSEIHYEDLHFVAVFLALLAAVAAVLISLMWVCNRCAYKFQRKRRHKLKESTTEEIELQNVEC
;
A
#
# COMPACT_ATOMS: atom_id res chain seq x y z
N VAL A 1 10.06 19.45 -50.93
CA VAL A 1 9.72 18.31 -50.05
C VAL A 1 11.04 17.82 -49.46
N MET A 2 11.41 18.32 -48.28
CA MET A 2 12.66 17.97 -47.61
C MET A 2 12.36 16.77 -46.71
N GLY A 3 12.79 15.58 -47.12
CA GLY A 3 12.63 14.36 -46.34
C GLY A 3 13.46 14.46 -45.06
N THR A 4 12.78 14.44 -43.91
CA THR A 4 13.42 14.24 -42.61
C THR A 4 14.02 12.84 -42.56
N LEU A 5 15.35 12.74 -42.65
CA LEU A 5 16.09 11.53 -42.29
C LEU A 5 15.85 11.28 -40.80
N LEU A 6 14.97 10.34 -40.48
CA LEU A 6 14.84 9.77 -39.13
C LEU A 6 16.22 9.25 -38.73
N SER A 7 16.74 9.75 -37.62
CA SER A 7 18.03 9.36 -37.04
C SER A 7 18.17 7.82 -37.01
N GLN A 8 19.15 7.27 -37.74
CA GLN A 8 19.53 5.87 -37.64
C GLN A 8 20.13 5.61 -36.26
N GLY A 9 19.31 5.17 -35.31
CA GLY A 9 19.77 4.80 -33.99
C GLY A 9 18.73 4.05 -33.18
N VAL A 10 19.14 3.60 -32.00
CA VAL A 10 18.22 3.00 -31.03
C VAL A 10 17.29 4.06 -30.48
N LEU A 11 16.00 3.74 -30.42
CA LEU A 11 15.00 4.48 -29.66
C LEU A 11 14.58 3.63 -28.47
N LEU A 12 14.49 4.25 -27.29
CA LEU A 12 14.06 3.60 -26.05
C LEU A 12 12.91 4.42 -25.44
N TYR A 13 11.81 3.74 -25.16
CA TYR A 13 10.61 4.28 -24.53
C TYR A 13 10.39 3.59 -23.18
N ILE A 14 10.21 4.40 -22.13
CA ILE A 14 9.94 3.96 -20.76
C ILE A 14 8.61 4.58 -20.33
N PRO A 15 7.52 3.80 -20.25
CA PRO A 15 6.21 4.33 -19.89
C PRO A 15 6.14 4.81 -18.43
N GLN A 16 6.88 4.15 -17.53
CA GLN A 16 6.92 4.46 -16.11
C GLN A 16 8.36 4.47 -15.61
N SER A 17 8.86 5.64 -15.21
CA SER A 17 10.19 5.80 -14.64
C SER A 17 10.24 5.56 -13.13
N THR A 18 9.09 5.41 -12.47
CA THR A 18 8.97 5.10 -11.04
C THR A 18 7.88 4.07 -10.81
N ILE A 19 8.20 3.00 -10.08
CA ILE A 19 7.29 1.92 -9.71
C ILE A 19 7.28 1.78 -8.19
N ASN A 20 6.09 1.71 -7.62
CA ASN A 20 5.89 1.38 -6.22
C ASN A 20 5.35 -0.04 -6.14
N ALA A 21 5.90 -0.84 -5.24
CA ALA A 21 5.50 -2.22 -5.04
C ALA A 21 5.45 -2.58 -3.56
N THR A 22 4.77 -3.66 -3.25
CA THR A 22 4.75 -4.24 -1.91
C THR A 22 5.58 -5.51 -1.85
N VAL A 23 6.04 -5.87 -0.65
CA VAL A 23 6.85 -7.08 -0.47
C VAL A 23 6.09 -8.30 -1.01
N GLN A 24 6.82 -9.21 -1.68
CA GLN A 24 6.35 -10.43 -2.32
C GLN A 24 5.63 -10.24 -3.67
N GLU A 25 5.40 -9.00 -4.13
CA GLU A 25 4.84 -8.76 -5.45
C GLU A 25 5.79 -9.15 -6.59
N ASN A 26 5.22 -9.40 -7.77
CA ASN A 26 5.96 -9.53 -9.02
C ASN A 26 5.79 -8.23 -9.81
N ILE A 27 6.89 -7.58 -10.16
CA ILE A 27 6.85 -6.31 -10.88
C ILE A 27 7.37 -6.46 -12.30
N LEU A 28 6.84 -5.64 -13.20
CA LEU A 28 7.34 -5.53 -14.57
C LEU A 28 8.05 -4.20 -14.75
N LEU A 29 9.36 -4.25 -14.99
CA LEU A 29 10.15 -3.11 -15.44
C LEU A 29 9.92 -2.96 -16.95
N SER A 30 8.84 -2.26 -17.28
CA SER A 30 8.32 -2.15 -18.64
C SER A 30 9.10 -1.14 -19.47
N VAL A 31 9.54 -1.56 -20.66
CA VAL A 31 10.19 -0.72 -21.66
C VAL A 31 9.80 -1.18 -23.06
N GLN A 32 10.04 -0.34 -24.05
CA GLN A 32 9.99 -0.71 -25.46
C GLN A 32 11.12 -0.04 -26.19
N TYR A 33 11.78 -0.76 -27.11
CA TYR A 33 12.80 -0.17 -27.97
C TYR A 33 12.46 -0.37 -29.45
N SER A 34 13.10 0.42 -30.30
CA SER A 34 13.09 0.27 -31.75
C SER A 34 14.50 0.49 -32.29
N CYS A 35 14.95 -0.40 -33.16
CA CYS A 35 16.24 -0.31 -33.85
C CYS A 35 16.17 -1.10 -35.18
N HIS A 36 17.14 -0.90 -36.06
CA HIS A 36 17.16 -1.54 -37.37
C HIS A 36 17.63 -3.00 -37.30
N GLY A 37 18.58 -3.29 -36.40
CA GLY A 37 19.13 -4.62 -36.18
C GLY A 37 18.63 -5.30 -34.91
N VAL A 38 19.29 -6.41 -34.55
CA VAL A 38 19.08 -7.09 -33.27
C VAL A 38 20.00 -6.44 -32.22
N PRO A 39 19.45 -5.76 -31.20
CA PRO A 39 20.27 -5.12 -30.19
C PRO A 39 20.70 -6.12 -29.12
N THR A 40 21.75 -5.76 -28.40
CA THR A 40 22.07 -6.34 -27.09
C THR A 40 21.37 -5.52 -26.02
N ILE A 41 20.61 -6.20 -25.15
CA ILE A 41 19.87 -5.60 -24.05
C ILE A 41 20.57 -5.98 -22.75
N GLU A 42 20.82 -5.00 -21.89
CA GLU A 42 21.41 -5.22 -20.58
C GLU A 42 20.63 -4.48 -19.50
N TRP A 43 20.38 -5.15 -18.38
CA TRP A 43 19.88 -4.52 -17.15
C TRP A 43 20.91 -4.57 -16.04
N ARG A 44 21.02 -3.45 -15.32
CA ARG A 44 21.88 -3.30 -14.16
C ARG A 44 21.09 -2.70 -12.99
N TYR A 45 21.38 -3.16 -11.78
CA TYR A 45 20.88 -2.60 -10.54
C TYR A 45 21.94 -1.65 -9.95
N THR A 46 21.52 -0.45 -9.59
CA THR A 46 22.36 0.56 -8.95
C THR A 46 21.82 0.85 -7.55
N SER A 47 22.66 0.59 -6.57
CA SER A 47 22.49 1.05 -5.19
C SER A 47 23.50 2.16 -4.88
N ASN A 48 23.40 2.77 -3.71
CA ASN A 48 24.33 3.80 -3.25
C ASN A 48 25.80 3.34 -3.18
N TRP A 49 26.07 2.03 -3.18
CA TRP A 49 27.39 1.46 -2.92
C TRP A 49 28.00 0.74 -4.13
N ALA A 50 27.17 0.25 -5.05
CA ALA A 50 27.65 -0.53 -6.20
C ALA A 50 26.61 -0.60 -7.32
N MET A 51 27.11 -0.78 -8.54
CA MET A 51 26.32 -1.19 -9.70
C MET A 51 26.58 -2.66 -10.02
N GLN A 52 25.52 -3.43 -10.21
CA GLN A 52 25.56 -4.86 -10.42
C GLN A 52 24.80 -5.23 -11.69
N LYS A 53 25.38 -6.08 -12.54
CA LYS A 53 24.68 -6.63 -13.69
C LYS A 53 23.60 -7.61 -13.24
N ILE A 54 22.39 -7.44 -13.76
CA ILE A 54 21.26 -8.33 -13.50
C ILE A 54 21.20 -9.36 -14.62
N VAL A 55 21.13 -8.91 -15.86
CA VAL A 55 20.92 -9.78 -17.01
C VAL A 55 21.37 -9.10 -18.31
N GLU A 56 21.82 -9.89 -19.27
CA GLU A 56 22.08 -9.46 -20.65
C GLU A 56 21.62 -10.51 -21.65
N TRP A 57 21.02 -10.08 -22.76
CA TRP A 57 20.58 -10.97 -23.82
C TRP A 57 20.38 -10.26 -25.14
N LYS A 58 20.20 -11.05 -26.20
CA LYS A 58 19.62 -10.60 -27.47
C LYS A 58 18.22 -11.19 -27.61
N PRO A 59 17.25 -10.47 -28.21
CA PRO A 59 15.91 -11.03 -28.48
C PRO A 59 15.98 -12.39 -29.17
N GLY A 60 15.13 -13.33 -28.74
CA GLY A 60 15.11 -14.71 -29.25
C GLY A 60 16.28 -15.60 -28.84
N THR A 61 17.14 -15.16 -27.91
CA THR A 61 18.26 -15.96 -27.36
C THR A 61 18.10 -16.22 -25.86
N GLN A 62 18.87 -17.17 -25.33
CA GLN A 62 18.89 -17.43 -23.89
C GLN A 62 19.52 -16.24 -23.13
N ALA A 63 18.85 -15.80 -22.06
CA ALA A 63 19.33 -14.70 -21.23
C ALA A 63 20.48 -15.12 -20.30
N ASN A 64 21.49 -14.27 -20.21
CA ASN A 64 22.62 -14.41 -19.30
C ASN A 64 22.31 -13.66 -17.99
N ILE A 65 21.64 -14.34 -17.06
CA ILE A 65 21.22 -13.80 -15.76
C ILE A 65 22.34 -14.00 -14.73
N SER A 66 22.63 -12.97 -13.93
CA SER A 66 23.62 -13.06 -12.86
C SER A 66 23.15 -13.96 -11.72
N GLU A 67 24.09 -14.61 -11.04
CA GLU A 67 23.78 -15.57 -9.97
C GLU A 67 22.92 -14.97 -8.84
N SER A 68 23.11 -13.68 -8.51
CA SER A 68 22.31 -13.01 -7.48
C SER A 68 20.83 -12.79 -7.85
N HIS A 69 20.49 -12.91 -9.14
CA HIS A 69 19.14 -12.67 -9.66
C HIS A 69 18.52 -13.91 -10.34
N LYS A 70 19.24 -15.02 -10.33
CA LYS A 70 18.83 -16.29 -10.94
C LYS A 70 17.55 -16.81 -10.29
N GLY A 71 16.60 -17.22 -11.13
CA GLY A 71 15.29 -17.72 -10.68
C GLY A 71 14.29 -16.63 -10.26
N ARG A 72 14.70 -15.35 -10.17
CA ARG A 72 13.78 -14.23 -9.87
C ARG A 72 13.48 -13.36 -11.08
N VAL A 73 14.36 -13.34 -12.08
CA VAL A 73 14.25 -12.47 -13.27
C VAL A 73 13.78 -13.25 -14.48
N SER A 74 12.80 -12.69 -15.19
CA SER A 74 12.38 -13.14 -16.52
C SER A 74 12.56 -12.01 -17.54
N THR A 75 12.99 -12.34 -18.75
CA THR A 75 13.27 -11.38 -19.83
C THR A 75 12.22 -11.42 -20.92
N PHE A 76 11.95 -10.27 -21.54
CA PHE A 76 11.04 -10.16 -22.68
C PHE A 76 11.76 -9.57 -23.91
N ASP A 77 11.33 -9.94 -25.11
CA ASP A 77 11.99 -9.50 -26.36
C ASP A 77 11.93 -7.98 -26.57
N ASN A 78 10.95 -7.30 -25.98
CA ASN A 78 10.84 -5.83 -26.00
C ASN A 78 11.84 -5.12 -25.05
N GLY A 79 12.69 -5.88 -24.37
CA GLY A 79 13.70 -5.36 -23.44
C GLY A 79 13.22 -5.23 -21.99
N SER A 80 11.94 -5.50 -21.72
CA SER A 80 11.42 -5.49 -20.35
C SER A 80 11.99 -6.66 -19.54
N ILE A 81 11.98 -6.51 -18.21
CA ILE A 81 12.21 -7.63 -17.29
C ILE A 81 11.11 -7.68 -16.24
N GLN A 82 10.75 -8.89 -15.83
CA GLN A 82 9.94 -9.11 -14.63
C GLN A 82 10.85 -9.53 -13.49
N LEU A 83 10.71 -8.87 -12.34
CA LEU A 83 11.37 -9.23 -11.10
C LEU A 83 10.33 -9.83 -10.15
N SER A 84 10.57 -11.06 -9.72
CA SER A 84 9.61 -11.84 -8.93
C SER A 84 9.90 -11.75 -7.44
N SER A 85 8.84 -11.73 -6.63
CA SER A 85 8.88 -11.70 -5.17
C SER A 85 9.82 -10.62 -4.63
N VAL A 86 9.51 -9.36 -4.95
CA VAL A 86 10.35 -8.23 -4.56
C VAL A 86 10.37 -8.03 -3.04
N GLY A 87 11.54 -7.66 -2.50
CA GLY A 87 11.70 -7.27 -1.11
C GLY A 87 12.12 -5.80 -0.97
N VAL A 88 12.07 -5.27 0.25
CA VAL A 88 12.49 -3.87 0.54
C VAL A 88 13.92 -3.59 0.01
N ARG A 89 14.80 -4.59 0.05
CA ARG A 89 16.18 -4.52 -0.45
C ARG A 89 16.30 -4.40 -1.97
N ASP A 90 15.27 -4.76 -2.73
CA ASP A 90 15.25 -4.59 -4.18
C ASP A 90 14.95 -3.11 -4.55
N SER A 91 14.57 -2.26 -3.59
CA SER A 91 14.41 -0.82 -3.86
C SER A 91 15.73 -0.21 -4.36
N GLY A 92 15.63 0.68 -5.35
CA GLY A 92 16.78 1.32 -5.97
C GLY A 92 16.53 1.69 -7.42
N TYR A 93 17.62 1.83 -8.18
CA TYR A 93 17.56 2.24 -9.58
C TYR A 93 17.95 1.08 -10.50
N TYR A 94 17.08 0.80 -11.46
CA TYR A 94 17.28 -0.21 -12.48
C TYR A 94 17.57 0.49 -13.79
N VAL A 95 18.76 0.25 -14.34
CA VAL A 95 19.24 0.90 -15.56
C VAL A 95 19.23 -0.12 -16.68
N ILE A 96 18.47 0.18 -17.74
CA ILE A 96 18.51 -0.55 -19.00
C ILE A 96 19.49 0.12 -19.95
N THR A 97 20.26 -0.68 -20.68
CA THR A 97 21.05 -0.23 -21.83
C THR A 97 20.69 -1.10 -23.03
N VAL A 98 20.35 -0.46 -24.15
CA VAL A 98 20.04 -1.12 -25.42
C VAL A 98 21.09 -0.66 -26.43
N THR A 99 21.92 -1.59 -26.90
CA THR A 99 23.04 -1.31 -27.79
C THR A 99 22.86 -2.05 -29.11
N GLU A 100 22.78 -1.31 -30.21
CA GLU A 100 22.74 -1.85 -31.56
C GLU A 100 24.16 -2.15 -32.07
N HIS A 101 24.28 -3.14 -32.96
CA HIS A 101 25.55 -3.62 -33.50
C HIS A 101 26.40 -2.55 -34.22
N LEU A 102 25.77 -1.47 -34.68
CA LEU A 102 26.44 -0.34 -35.35
C LEU A 102 26.97 0.72 -34.35
N GLY A 103 26.92 0.43 -33.04
CA GLY A 103 27.47 1.28 -31.98
C GLY A 103 26.49 2.32 -31.42
N SER A 104 25.27 2.41 -31.96
CA SER A 104 24.21 3.23 -31.35
C SER A 104 23.76 2.58 -30.04
N SER A 105 23.68 3.35 -28.97
CA SER A 105 23.24 2.87 -27.66
C SER A 105 22.33 3.90 -27.02
N GLN A 106 21.29 3.41 -26.34
CA GLN A 106 20.44 4.22 -25.47
C GLN A 106 20.34 3.57 -24.11
N PHE A 107 20.16 4.38 -23.08
CA PHE A 107 19.91 3.90 -21.73
C PHE A 107 18.74 4.63 -21.10
N GLY A 108 18.18 4.03 -20.08
CA GLY A 108 17.16 4.66 -19.26
C GLY A 108 17.09 4.02 -17.89
N THR A 109 16.40 4.69 -16.98
CA THR A 109 16.38 4.33 -15.57
C THR A 109 14.96 4.23 -15.06
N ILE A 110 14.67 3.18 -14.30
CA ILE A 110 13.43 3.01 -13.55
C ILE A 110 13.78 2.95 -12.06
N ALA A 111 13.15 3.81 -11.26
CA ALA A 111 13.21 3.78 -9.81
C ALA A 111 12.17 2.79 -9.28
N LEU A 112 12.59 1.86 -8.44
CA LEU A 112 11.71 0.94 -7.72
C LEU A 112 11.69 1.30 -6.24
N HIS A 113 10.50 1.46 -5.68
CA HIS A 113 10.29 1.61 -4.25
C HIS A 113 9.43 0.47 -3.73
N VAL A 114 10.00 -0.39 -2.89
CA VAL A 114 9.30 -1.51 -2.28
C VAL A 114 9.01 -1.20 -0.81
N SER A 115 7.73 -1.16 -0.46
CA SER A 115 7.25 -0.93 0.91
C SER A 115 6.73 -2.23 1.54
N GLU A 116 7.00 -2.42 2.82
CA GLU A 116 6.36 -3.46 3.61
C GLU A 116 5.03 -2.94 4.16
N ILE A 117 3.90 -3.52 3.72
CA ILE A 117 2.60 -3.19 4.30
C ILE A 117 2.42 -4.06 5.54
N HIS A 118 2.56 -3.45 6.72
CA HIS A 118 2.22 -4.09 7.98
C HIS A 118 0.69 -4.08 8.15
N TYR A 119 0.04 -5.19 7.79
CA TYR A 119 -1.40 -5.38 8.01
C TYR A 119 -1.79 -5.49 9.50
N GLU A 120 -0.81 -5.68 10.39
CA GLU A 120 -1.04 -5.76 11.83
C GLU A 120 -1.59 -4.45 12.42
N ASP A 121 -1.19 -3.30 11.88
CA ASP A 121 -1.64 -2.00 12.40
C ASP A 121 -3.14 -1.76 12.16
N LEU A 122 -3.67 -2.20 11.01
CA LEU A 122 -5.09 -2.05 10.71
C LEU A 122 -5.96 -2.95 11.60
N HIS A 123 -5.51 -4.18 11.83
CA HIS A 123 -6.17 -5.11 12.75
C HIS A 123 -6.12 -4.62 14.19
N PHE A 124 -4.97 -4.08 14.62
CA PHE A 124 -4.81 -3.46 15.93
C PHE A 124 -5.81 -2.30 16.10
N VAL A 125 -5.86 -1.37 15.15
CA VAL A 125 -6.84 -0.26 15.20
C VAL A 125 -8.28 -0.77 15.26
N ALA A 126 -8.64 -1.78 14.45
CA ALA A 126 -9.99 -2.35 14.46
C ALA A 126 -10.36 -2.97 15.81
N VAL A 127 -9.46 -3.75 16.42
CA VAL A 127 -9.67 -4.35 17.75
C VAL A 127 -9.81 -3.28 18.83
N PHE A 128 -8.99 -2.23 18.79
CA PHE A 128 -9.09 -1.10 19.71
C PHE A 128 -10.43 -0.38 19.59
N LEU A 129 -10.91 -0.11 18.37
CA LEU A 129 -12.21 0.51 18.14
C LEU A 129 -13.36 -0.36 18.65
N ALA A 130 -13.30 -1.68 18.42
CA ALA A 130 -14.31 -2.62 18.92
C ALA A 130 -14.35 -2.65 20.46
N LEU A 131 -13.19 -2.64 21.12
CA LEU A 131 -13.09 -2.57 22.57
C LEU A 131 -13.71 -1.28 23.13
N LEU A 132 -13.37 -0.12 22.52
CA LEU A 132 -13.92 1.18 22.93
C LEU A 132 -15.44 1.23 22.77
N ALA A 133 -15.96 0.70 21.67
CA ALA A 133 -17.41 0.63 21.43
C ALA A 133 -18.13 -0.24 22.47
N ALA A 134 -17.54 -1.39 22.83
CA ALA A 134 -18.07 -2.27 23.87
C ALA A 134 -18.08 -1.59 25.25
N VAL A 135 -16.98 -0.93 25.63
CA VAL A 135 -16.89 -0.18 26.89
C VAL A 135 -17.92 0.95 26.92
N ALA A 136 -18.07 1.70 25.84
CA ALA A 136 -19.07 2.76 25.74
C ALA A 136 -20.50 2.21 25.90
N ALA A 137 -20.84 1.10 25.25
CA ALA A 137 -22.16 0.47 25.37
C ALA A 137 -22.46 0.02 26.82
N VAL A 138 -21.47 -0.52 27.53
CA VAL A 138 -21.59 -0.90 28.95
C VAL A 138 -21.83 0.34 29.81
N LEU A 139 -21.04 1.40 29.63
CA LEU A 139 -21.18 2.64 30.40
C LEU A 139 -22.54 3.31 30.17
N ILE A 140 -23.00 3.37 28.91
CA ILE A 140 -24.31 3.92 28.56
C ILE A 140 -25.43 3.09 29.21
N SER A 141 -25.31 1.76 29.17
CA SER A 141 -26.29 0.85 29.78
C SER A 141 -26.35 1.02 31.30
N LEU A 142 -25.18 1.10 31.97
CA LEU A 142 -25.09 1.36 33.40
C LEU A 142 -25.69 2.72 33.76
N MET A 143 -25.36 3.77 33.00
CA MET A 143 -25.92 5.10 33.21
C MET A 143 -27.44 5.11 33.03
N TRP A 144 -27.98 4.39 32.04
CA TRP A 144 -29.41 4.25 31.83
C TRP A 144 -30.11 3.53 32.99
N VAL A 145 -29.52 2.44 33.49
CA VAL A 145 -30.04 1.72 34.67
C VAL A 145 -30.01 2.61 35.92
N CYS A 146 -28.88 3.28 36.18
CA CYS A 146 -28.73 4.22 37.29
C CYS A 146 -29.78 5.34 37.22
N ASN A 147 -29.94 5.96 36.05
CA ASN A 147 -30.92 7.02 35.83
C ASN A 147 -32.36 6.50 36.06
N ARG A 148 -32.68 5.30 35.55
CA ARG A 148 -34.01 4.71 35.71
C ARG A 148 -34.31 4.34 37.17
N CYS A 149 -33.32 3.83 37.89
CA CYS A 149 -33.42 3.56 39.32
C CYS A 149 -33.60 4.85 40.13
N ALA A 150 -32.79 5.88 39.86
CA ALA A 150 -32.90 7.18 40.49
C ALA A 150 -34.27 7.81 40.23
N TYR A 151 -34.74 7.77 38.98
CA TYR A 151 -36.06 8.26 38.60
C TYR A 151 -37.19 7.54 39.34
N LYS A 152 -37.14 6.20 39.42
CA LYS A 152 -38.14 5.43 40.18
C LYS A 152 -38.11 5.74 41.68
N PHE A 153 -36.91 5.88 42.25
CA PHE A 153 -36.74 6.20 43.67
C PHE A 153 -37.26 7.60 44.00
N GLN A 154 -36.90 8.60 43.20
CA GLN A 154 -37.39 9.97 43.30
C GLN A 154 -38.92 10.02 43.22
N ARG A 155 -39.53 9.31 42.26
CA ARG A 155 -40.98 9.25 42.10
C ARG A 155 -41.67 8.60 43.31
N LYS A 156 -41.14 7.48 43.84
CA LYS A 156 -41.66 6.87 45.07
C LYS A 156 -41.59 7.84 46.26
N ARG A 157 -40.47 8.56 46.42
CA ARG A 157 -40.29 9.54 47.49
C ARG A 157 -41.27 10.72 47.38
N ARG A 158 -41.52 11.22 46.16
CA ARG A 158 -42.51 12.28 45.91
C ARG A 158 -43.95 11.84 46.21
N HIS A 159 -44.33 10.61 45.89
CA HIS A 159 -45.65 10.08 46.23
C HIS A 159 -45.83 9.96 47.75
N LYS A 160 -44.85 9.36 48.45
CA LYS A 160 -44.85 9.26 49.92
C LYS A 160 -44.98 10.63 50.61
N LEU A 161 -44.30 11.66 50.09
CA LEU A 161 -44.39 13.01 50.65
C LEU A 161 -45.77 13.64 50.41
N LYS A 162 -46.35 13.47 49.21
CA LYS A 162 -47.67 14.04 48.88
C LYS A 162 -48.80 13.38 49.67
N GLU A 163 -48.71 12.06 49.89
CA GLU A 163 -49.66 11.27 50.69
C GLU A 163 -49.61 11.70 52.16
N SER A 164 -48.40 11.85 52.74
CA SER A 164 -48.22 12.35 54.11
C SER A 164 -48.76 13.77 54.30
N THR A 165 -48.57 14.67 53.32
CA THR A 165 -49.11 16.04 53.40
C THR A 165 -50.64 16.07 53.25
N THR A 166 -51.23 15.16 52.47
CA THR A 166 -52.70 15.06 52.34
C THR A 166 -53.33 14.48 53.61
N GLU A 167 -52.72 13.49 54.24
CA GLU A 167 -53.18 12.94 55.53
C GLU A 167 -53.14 13.98 56.66
N GLU A 168 -52.09 14.81 56.74
CA GLU A 168 -52.00 15.89 57.73
C GLU A 168 -53.09 16.97 57.55
N ILE A 169 -53.44 17.32 56.31
CA ILE A 169 -54.48 18.33 56.02
C ILE A 169 -55.89 17.79 56.33
N GLU A 170 -56.15 16.51 56.08
CA GLU A 170 -57.44 15.87 56.38
C GLU A 170 -57.67 15.74 57.90
N LEU A 171 -56.64 15.34 58.67
CA LEU A 171 -56.71 15.27 60.14
C LEU A 171 -57.02 16.63 60.78
N GLN A 172 -56.45 17.72 60.25
CA GLN A 172 -56.65 19.06 60.79
C GLN A 172 -58.03 19.65 60.47
N ASN A 173 -58.73 19.14 59.45
CA ASN A 173 -60.07 19.59 59.05
C ASN A 173 -61.21 18.83 59.77
N VAL A 174 -60.91 17.70 60.40
CA VAL A 174 -61.88 16.89 61.19
C VAL A 174 -61.94 17.33 62.67
N GLU A 175 -60.95 18.10 63.13
CA GLU A 175 -60.83 18.55 64.53
C GLU A 175 -61.42 19.96 64.79
N CYS A 176 -62.17 20.52 63.83
CA CYS A 176 -62.95 21.77 63.96
C CYS A 176 -64.45 21.49 63.97
#